data_AF-A0A959BYP6-F1
#
_entry.id   AF-A0A959BYP6-F1
#
_cell.length_a   1.000
_cell.length_b   1.000
_cell.length_c   1.000
_cell.angle_alpha   90.00
_cell.angle_beta   90.00
_cell.angle_gamma   90.00
#
_symmetry.space_group_name_H-M   'P 1'
#
loop_
_entity.id
_entity.type
_entity.pdbx_description
1 polymer ?
#
loop_
_entity_poly.entity_id
_entity_poly.type
_entity_poly.pdbx_seq_one_letter_code
_entity_poly.pdbx_strand_id
1 'polypeptide(L)'
;MRHLLPALILAAMLFSCTQAVEKPAEKVSYEHPIPYAPRQYVCYQAAGPIAIDGLADEASWQAAPWSEDFVDIEGELKPAPTYRTRAKMLWDETYLYFAATIEEPHLWATLTERDAVMYM
;
A
#
# COMPACT_ATOMS: atom_id res chain seq x y z
N MET A 1 16.84 24.45 62.72
CA MET A 1 16.29 24.88 61.42
C MET A 1 17.22 24.56 60.22
N ARG A 2 17.93 23.41 60.19
CA ARG A 2 18.87 23.05 59.08
C ARG A 2 18.47 21.79 58.29
N HIS A 3 17.36 21.13 58.62
CA HIS A 3 16.91 19.90 57.95
C HIS A 3 15.56 20.03 57.19
N LEU A 4 14.98 21.25 57.12
CA LEU A 4 13.73 21.51 56.39
C LEU A 4 13.96 21.92 54.92
N LEU A 5 15.17 22.36 54.57
CA LEU A 5 15.55 22.71 53.19
C LEU A 5 15.71 21.52 52.22
N PRO A 6 16.31 20.36 52.61
CA PRO A 6 16.50 19.26 51.66
C PRO A 6 15.19 18.49 51.38
N ALA A 7 14.25 18.50 52.32
CA ALA A 7 12.94 17.87 52.16
C ALA A 7 12.04 18.62 51.15
N LEU A 8 12.16 19.95 51.07
CA LEU A 8 11.37 20.78 50.16
C LEU A 8 11.86 20.67 48.70
N ILE A 9 13.17 20.45 48.50
CA ILE A 9 13.80 20.33 47.17
C ILE A 9 13.47 18.98 46.52
N LEU A 10 13.37 17.90 47.32
CA LEU A 10 13.02 16.56 46.82
C LEU A 10 11.54 16.47 46.39
N ALA A 11 10.64 17.20 47.06
CA ALA A 11 9.22 17.26 46.69
C ALA A 11 8.98 18.04 45.38
N ALA A 12 9.79 19.07 45.08
CA ALA A 12 9.69 19.85 43.85
C ALA A 12 10.16 19.07 42.60
N MET A 13 11.15 18.17 42.73
CA MET A 13 11.62 17.35 41.60
C MET A 13 10.64 16.24 41.20
N LEU A 14 9.81 15.76 42.11
CA LEU A 14 8.76 14.77 41.80
C LEU A 14 7.53 15.37 41.12
N PHE A 15 7.34 16.70 41.21
CA PHE A 15 6.22 17.40 40.55
C PHE A 15 6.51 17.75 39.08
N SER A 16 7.79 17.78 38.68
CA SER A 16 8.19 18.16 37.31
C SER A 16 8.07 17.00 36.31
N CYS A 17 7.93 15.75 36.77
CA CYS A 17 7.89 14.58 35.89
C CYS A 17 6.45 14.11 35.56
N THR A 18 5.41 14.72 36.14
CA THR A 18 4.01 14.29 35.97
C THR A 18 3.19 15.12 34.98
N GLN A 19 3.79 16.09 34.29
CA GLN A 19 3.11 16.82 33.21
C GLN A 19 3.73 16.50 31.84
N ALA A 20 3.63 15.24 31.44
CA ALA A 20 3.52 14.94 30.02
C ALA A 20 2.12 15.42 29.59
N VAL A 21 2.03 16.63 29.04
CA VAL A 21 0.81 17.11 28.40
C VAL A 21 0.60 16.25 27.15
N GLU A 22 -0.27 15.24 27.24
CA GLU A 22 -0.81 14.58 26.05
C GLU A 22 -1.56 15.65 25.25
N LYS A 23 -0.91 16.18 24.20
CA LYS A 23 -1.60 17.01 23.23
C LYS A 23 -2.73 16.16 22.64
N PRO A 24 -4.00 16.61 22.70
CA PRO A 24 -5.09 15.91 22.04
C PRO A 24 -4.71 15.73 20.57
N ALA A 25 -4.84 14.51 20.05
CA ALA A 25 -4.64 14.25 18.64
C ALA A 25 -5.59 15.17 17.85
N GLU A 26 -5.02 16.17 17.17
CA GLU A 26 -5.76 17.05 16.29
C GLU A 26 -6.36 16.19 15.18
N LYS A 27 -7.70 16.15 15.11
CA LYS A 27 -8.39 15.41 14.05
C LYS A 27 -8.10 16.13 12.74
N VAL A 28 -7.21 15.56 11.93
CA VAL A 28 -6.99 16.03 10.56
C VAL A 28 -8.29 15.79 9.79
N SER A 29 -8.99 16.87 9.45
CA SER A 29 -10.13 16.83 8.55
C SER A 29 -9.61 16.86 7.12
N TYR A 30 -9.74 15.75 6.40
CA TYR A 30 -9.35 15.63 5.01
C TYR A 30 -10.58 15.29 4.17
N GLU A 31 -10.87 16.14 3.20
CA GLU A 31 -11.84 15.85 2.14
C GLU A 31 -11.08 15.40 0.90
N HIS A 32 -11.43 14.23 0.38
CA HIS A 32 -10.77 13.71 -0.80
C HIS A 32 -11.25 14.48 -2.04
N PRO A 33 -10.33 14.96 -2.92
CA PRO A 33 -10.70 15.84 -4.02
C PRO A 33 -11.44 15.12 -5.14
N ILE A 34 -11.52 13.78 -5.10
CA ILE A 34 -12.28 12.95 -6.03
C ILE A 34 -13.34 12.13 -5.29
N PRO A 35 -14.49 11.82 -5.93
CA PRO A 35 -15.52 10.97 -5.33
C PRO A 35 -14.99 9.57 -5.00
N TYR A 36 -15.41 9.03 -3.85
CA TYR A 36 -15.08 7.66 -3.46
C TYR A 36 -15.91 6.65 -4.26
N ALA A 37 -15.35 6.17 -5.37
CA ALA A 37 -15.98 5.17 -6.25
C ALA A 37 -14.93 4.19 -6.81
N PRO A 38 -14.33 3.33 -5.95
CA PRO A 38 -13.30 2.40 -6.40
C PRO A 38 -13.86 1.37 -7.40
N ARG A 39 -13.08 1.07 -8.43
CA ARG A 39 -13.37 -0.02 -9.37
C ARG A 39 -13.36 -1.37 -8.66
N GLN A 40 -14.14 -2.31 -9.18
CA GLN A 40 -14.30 -3.65 -8.61
C GLN A 40 -13.84 -4.70 -9.62
N TYR A 41 -13.32 -5.82 -9.11
CA TYR A 41 -12.89 -6.95 -9.92
C TYR A 41 -13.29 -8.25 -9.23
N VAL A 42 -13.89 -9.17 -9.98
CA VAL A 42 -14.22 -10.51 -9.47
C VAL A 42 -13.03 -11.44 -9.68
N CYS A 43 -12.41 -11.83 -8.57
CA CYS A 43 -11.30 -12.79 -8.58
C CYS A 43 -11.84 -14.22 -8.52
N TYR A 44 -11.71 -14.95 -9.64
CA TYR A 44 -12.19 -16.31 -9.76
C TYR A 44 -11.17 -17.33 -9.23
N GLN A 45 -11.68 -18.47 -8.75
CA GLN A 45 -10.83 -19.58 -8.37
C GLN A 45 -10.22 -20.22 -9.63
N ALA A 46 -8.93 -20.56 -9.58
CA ALA A 46 -8.27 -21.27 -10.66
C ALA A 46 -8.83 -22.71 -10.77
N ALA A 47 -9.05 -23.18 -11.99
CA ALA A 47 -9.59 -24.52 -12.24
C ALA A 47 -8.52 -25.63 -12.18
N GLY A 48 -7.26 -25.26 -12.01
CA GLY A 48 -6.10 -26.14 -11.99
C GLY A 48 -4.85 -25.38 -11.54
N PRO A 49 -3.69 -26.06 -11.48
CA PRO A 49 -2.44 -25.44 -11.05
C PRO A 49 -2.04 -24.29 -11.98
N ILE A 50 -1.43 -23.26 -11.39
CA ILE A 50 -0.87 -22.10 -12.11
C ILE A 50 0.66 -22.20 -12.04
N ALA A 51 1.32 -22.17 -13.19
CA ALA A 51 2.78 -22.08 -13.24
C ALA A 51 3.21 -20.61 -13.07
N ILE A 52 4.28 -20.37 -12.29
CA ILE A 52 4.83 -19.03 -12.09
C ILE A 52 6.09 -18.89 -12.96
N ASP A 53 5.89 -18.81 -14.27
CA ASP A 53 6.94 -18.69 -15.29
C ASP A 53 6.88 -17.36 -16.06
N GLY A 54 5.90 -16.51 -15.77
CA GLY A 54 5.68 -15.23 -16.43
C GLY A 54 4.83 -15.32 -17.70
N LEU A 55 4.36 -16.51 -18.07
CA LEU A 55 3.38 -16.71 -19.12
C LEU A 55 1.97 -16.81 -18.50
N ALA A 56 0.96 -16.43 -19.27
CA ALA A 56 -0.44 -16.47 -18.83
C ALA A 56 -1.29 -17.25 -19.85
N ASP A 57 -0.79 -18.39 -20.29
CA ASP A 57 -1.36 -19.20 -21.37
C ASP A 57 -2.29 -20.32 -20.86
N GLU A 58 -2.30 -20.61 -19.56
CA GLU A 58 -3.19 -21.59 -18.98
C GLU A 58 -4.67 -21.22 -19.14
N ALA A 59 -5.53 -22.24 -19.24
CA ALA A 59 -6.97 -22.06 -19.46
C ALA A 59 -7.62 -21.15 -18.40
N SER A 60 -7.19 -21.25 -17.13
CA SER A 60 -7.65 -20.38 -16.04
C SER A 60 -7.34 -18.90 -16.34
N TRP A 61 -6.14 -18.59 -16.83
CA TRP A 61 -5.77 -17.22 -17.20
C TRP A 61 -6.54 -16.75 -18.42
N GLN A 62 -6.71 -17.59 -19.43
CA GLN A 62 -7.48 -17.25 -20.63
C GLN A 62 -8.94 -16.94 -20.29
N ALA A 63 -9.53 -17.64 -19.32
CA ALA A 63 -10.90 -17.41 -18.85
C ALA A 63 -11.03 -16.20 -17.90
N ALA A 64 -9.99 -15.85 -17.15
CA ALA A 64 -10.03 -14.71 -16.24
C ALA A 64 -10.20 -13.38 -17.00
N PRO A 65 -11.12 -12.50 -16.57
CA PRO A 65 -11.30 -11.20 -17.20
C PRO A 65 -10.08 -10.31 -16.96
N TRP A 66 -9.82 -9.37 -17.87
CA TRP A 66 -8.90 -8.27 -17.56
C TRP A 66 -9.57 -7.29 -16.60
N SER A 67 -8.79 -6.65 -15.74
CA SER A 67 -9.18 -5.41 -15.10
C SER A 67 -9.46 -4.33 -16.15
N GLU A 68 -10.17 -3.29 -15.75
CA GLU A 68 -10.08 -2.01 -16.46
C GLU A 68 -8.62 -1.50 -16.45
N ASP A 69 -8.30 -0.63 -17.39
CA ASP A 69 -6.96 -0.04 -17.51
C ASP A 69 -6.68 0.86 -16.30
N PHE A 70 -5.47 0.75 -15.72
CA PHE A 70 -5.09 1.55 -14.57
C PHE A 70 -5.10 3.05 -14.92
N VAL A 71 -5.46 3.88 -13.95
CA VAL A 71 -5.54 5.34 -14.07
C VAL A 71 -4.58 5.99 -13.09
N ASP A 72 -4.37 7.30 -13.24
CA ASP A 72 -3.61 8.08 -12.27
C ASP A 72 -4.26 7.98 -10.87
N ILE A 73 -3.44 8.00 -9.81
CA ILE A 73 -3.90 7.90 -8.42
C ILE A 73 -4.70 9.13 -7.98
N GLU A 74 -4.53 10.26 -8.66
CA GLU A 74 -5.35 11.47 -8.50
C GLU A 74 -6.59 11.45 -9.40
N GLY A 75 -6.86 10.32 -10.08
CA GLY A 75 -8.02 10.11 -10.94
C GLY A 75 -8.04 11.08 -12.13
N GLU A 76 -9.21 11.66 -12.39
CA GLU A 76 -9.42 12.58 -13.51
C GLU A 76 -8.74 13.96 -13.34
N LEU A 77 -8.13 14.23 -12.18
CA LEU A 77 -7.36 15.45 -11.95
C LEU A 77 -6.04 15.46 -12.75
N LYS A 78 -5.62 14.29 -13.24
CA LYS A 78 -4.43 14.11 -14.07
C LYS A 78 -4.79 13.44 -15.40
N PRO A 79 -3.97 13.61 -16.44
CA PRO A 79 -4.12 12.85 -17.68
C PRO A 79 -4.04 11.34 -17.41
N ALA A 80 -4.72 10.55 -18.25
CA ALA A 80 -4.55 9.10 -18.22
C ALA A 80 -3.08 8.72 -18.49
N PRO A 81 -2.56 7.63 -17.89
CA PRO A 81 -1.22 7.13 -18.18
C PRO A 81 -1.01 6.91 -19.68
N THR A 82 0.15 7.31 -20.18
CA THR A 82 0.50 7.18 -21.62
C THR A 82 0.51 5.73 -22.07
N TYR A 83 1.05 4.84 -21.24
CA TYR A 83 1.18 3.42 -21.53
C TYR A 83 0.14 2.63 -20.77
N ARG A 84 -0.36 1.58 -21.43
CA ARG A 84 -1.42 0.77 -20.88
C ARG A 84 -0.89 -0.17 -19.80
N THR A 85 -1.56 -0.15 -18.65
CA THR A 85 -1.36 -1.12 -17.58
C THR A 85 -2.69 -1.76 -17.21
N ARG A 86 -2.73 -3.09 -17.07
CA ARG A 86 -3.89 -3.87 -16.65
C ARG A 86 -3.46 -5.20 -16.04
N ALA A 87 -4.34 -5.82 -15.26
CA ALA A 87 -4.04 -7.08 -14.59
C ALA A 87 -5.17 -8.11 -14.72
N LYS A 88 -4.83 -9.37 -14.51
CA LYS A 88 -5.74 -10.46 -14.18
C LYS A 88 -5.40 -10.97 -12.79
N MET A 89 -6.41 -11.43 -12.08
CA MET A 89 -6.25 -12.06 -10.77
C MET A 89 -7.03 -13.36 -10.72
N LEU A 90 -6.42 -14.35 -10.06
CA LEU A 90 -6.97 -15.67 -9.75
C LEU A 90 -6.60 -16.06 -8.33
N TRP A 91 -7.29 -17.01 -7.73
CA TRP A 91 -6.90 -17.57 -6.42
C TRP A 91 -7.09 -19.09 -6.36
N ASP A 92 -6.44 -19.73 -5.40
CA ASP A 92 -6.74 -21.09 -4.95
C ASP A 92 -6.65 -21.20 -3.42
N GLU A 93 -6.75 -22.41 -2.87
CA GLU A 93 -6.73 -22.63 -1.42
C GLU A 93 -5.45 -22.14 -0.71
N THR A 94 -4.36 -21.93 -1.45
CA THR A 94 -3.04 -21.58 -0.91
C THR A 94 -2.55 -20.20 -1.34
N TYR A 95 -2.86 -19.77 -2.57
CA TYR A 95 -2.25 -18.59 -3.19
C TYR A 95 -3.28 -17.65 -3.82
N LEU A 96 -2.89 -16.37 -3.87
CA LEU A 96 -3.49 -15.36 -4.72
C LEU A 96 -2.51 -15.03 -5.85
N TYR A 97 -2.97 -15.14 -7.09
CA TYR A 97 -2.17 -15.01 -8.30
C TYR A 97 -2.47 -13.70 -9.01
N PHE A 98 -1.42 -13.08 -9.55
CA PHE A 98 -1.50 -11.85 -10.34
C PHE A 98 -0.74 -12.04 -11.66
N ALA A 99 -1.37 -11.63 -12.76
CA ALA A 99 -0.72 -11.47 -14.05
C ALA A 99 -0.93 -10.03 -14.52
N ALA A 100 0.14 -9.26 -14.70
CA ALA A 100 0.07 -7.88 -15.16
C ALA A 100 0.66 -7.75 -16.57
N THR A 101 0.04 -6.93 -17.39
CA THR A 101 0.64 -6.45 -18.64
C THR A 101 0.89 -4.97 -18.50
N ILE A 102 2.14 -4.59 -18.70
CA ILE A 102 2.67 -3.23 -18.56
C ILE A 102 3.47 -2.94 -19.83
N GLU A 103 3.11 -1.88 -20.52
CA GLU A 103 3.90 -1.37 -21.64
C GLU A 103 4.92 -0.36 -21.11
N GLU A 104 6.21 -0.61 -21.33
CA GLU A 104 7.30 0.26 -20.89
C GLU A 104 8.46 0.22 -21.90
N PRO A 105 8.71 1.31 -22.65
CA PRO A 105 9.80 1.37 -23.62
C PRO A 105 11.21 1.50 -22.99
N HIS A 106 11.31 1.84 -21.71
CA HIS A 106 12.56 2.14 -21.02
C HIS A 106 12.79 1.23 -19.81
N LEU A 107 12.87 -0.08 -20.06
CA LEU A 107 13.05 -1.08 -19.00
C LEU A 107 14.50 -1.19 -18.52
N TRP A 108 14.72 -1.15 -17.20
CA TRP A 108 15.98 -1.53 -16.55
C TRP A 108 15.73 -2.48 -15.39
N ALA A 109 16.54 -3.54 -15.28
CA ALA A 109 16.47 -4.53 -14.21
C ALA A 109 17.89 -4.81 -13.68
N THR A 110 18.43 -3.87 -12.90
CA THR A 110 19.81 -3.93 -12.39
C THR A 110 19.91 -4.42 -10.95
N LEU A 111 18.80 -4.44 -10.22
CA LEU A 111 18.74 -4.91 -8.83
C LEU A 111 18.67 -6.44 -8.79
N THR A 112 19.58 -7.07 -8.06
CA THR A 112 19.67 -8.54 -7.95
C THR A 112 19.43 -9.07 -6.53
N GLU A 113 19.46 -8.19 -5.54
CA GLU A 113 19.27 -8.55 -4.13
C GLU A 113 17.78 -8.62 -3.78
N ARG A 114 17.42 -9.61 -2.97
CA ARG A 114 16.07 -9.71 -2.41
C ARG A 114 15.81 -8.52 -1.49
N ASP A 115 14.62 -7.93 -1.59
CA ASP A 115 14.16 -6.80 -0.80
C ASP A 115 15.01 -5.51 -0.97
N ALA A 116 15.71 -5.38 -2.11
CA ALA A 116 16.38 -4.15 -2.48
C ALA A 116 15.36 -3.00 -2.60
N VAL A 117 15.78 -1.79 -2.21
CA VAL A 117 14.94 -0.59 -2.30
C VAL A 117 14.65 -0.30 -3.78
N MET A 118 13.38 -0.42 -4.16
CA MET A 118 12.89 -0.13 -5.50
C MET A 118 11.88 1.02 -5.42
N TYR A 119 11.97 1.94 -6.38
CA TYR A 119 10.97 2.99 -6.58
C TYR A 119 10.22 2.68 -7.86
N MET A 120 8.89 2.80 -7.80
CA MET A 120 7.97 2.64 -8.92
C MET A 120 7.30 3.98 -9.21
#